data_AF-A0AAV6J8W2-F1
#
_entry.id   AF-A0AAV6J8W2-F1
#
_cell.length_a   1.000
_cell.length_b   1.000
_cell.length_c   1.000
_cell.angle_alpha   90.00
_cell.angle_beta   90.00
_cell.angle_gamma   90.00
#
_symmetry.space_group_name_H-M   'P 1'
#
loop_
_entity.id
_entity.type
_entity.pdbx_description
1 polymer ?
#
loop_
_entity_poly.entity_id
_entity_poly.type
_entity_poly.pdbx_seq_one_letter_code
_entity_poly.pdbx_strand_id
1 'polypeptide(L)'
;MGEGYSWDLQSAVEPAEISTEQLAKVYENKSSGERVLVYALSECERNPSIGKTKRCVGSIEDMIDFAVSVLGHNATVRTMENINGSNWNVMIGKVKGINDGKVTKSVSCHESLYPYLLHYCNTVPKVRVYV
;
A
#
# COMPACT_ATOMS: atom_id res chain seq x y z
N MET A 1 -21.67 -26.53 28.53
CA MET A 1 -20.28 -27.06 28.59
C MET A 1 -19.87 -27.25 27.14
N GLY A 2 -19.17 -26.34 26.46
CA GLY A 2 -18.23 -25.34 26.93
C GLY A 2 -16.81 -25.87 26.71
N GLU A 3 -16.32 -25.83 25.47
CA GLU A 3 -14.89 -25.90 25.18
C GLU A 3 -14.55 -24.75 24.24
N GLY A 4 -14.04 -23.69 24.84
CA GLY A 4 -13.51 -22.52 24.17
C GLY A 4 -12.11 -22.81 23.65
N TYR A 5 -11.91 -22.55 22.38
CA TYR A 5 -10.59 -22.49 21.78
C TYR A 5 -9.97 -21.15 22.20
N SER A 6 -9.09 -21.23 23.20
CA SER A 6 -8.21 -20.14 23.60
C SER A 6 -7.25 -19.86 22.45
N TRP A 7 -7.49 -18.77 21.71
CA TRP A 7 -6.51 -18.27 20.75
C TRP A 7 -5.60 -17.29 21.49
N ASP A 8 -4.61 -17.84 22.21
CA ASP A 8 -3.45 -17.07 22.63
C ASP A 8 -2.61 -16.74 21.39
N LEU A 9 -3.03 -15.73 20.63
CA LEU A 9 -2.20 -15.07 19.61
C LEU A 9 -1.28 -14.06 20.30
N GLN A 10 -0.45 -14.56 21.20
CA GLN A 10 0.68 -13.81 21.76
C GLN A 10 1.97 -14.18 21.00
N SER A 11 1.94 -13.96 19.70
CA SER A 11 3.14 -13.85 18.88
C SER A 11 2.84 -12.83 17.79
N ALA A 12 2.56 -11.60 18.24
CA ALA A 12 2.88 -10.42 17.48
C ALA A 12 4.36 -10.55 17.10
N VAL A 13 4.63 -10.94 15.85
CA VAL A 13 5.86 -10.49 15.21
C VAL A 13 5.68 -8.99 15.12
N GLU A 14 6.23 -8.29 16.12
CA GLU A 14 6.38 -6.84 16.05
C GLU A 14 6.93 -6.53 14.66
N PRO A 15 6.27 -5.69 13.85
CA PRO A 15 6.83 -5.31 12.57
C PRO A 15 8.18 -4.69 12.88
N ALA A 16 9.24 -5.38 12.49
CA ALA A 16 10.59 -4.92 12.73
C ALA A 16 10.67 -3.50 12.17
N GLU A 17 10.82 -2.52 13.07
CA GLU A 17 11.23 -1.18 12.72
C GLU A 17 12.68 -1.30 12.22
N ILE A 18 12.83 -1.77 10.99
CA ILE A 18 14.13 -1.81 10.32
C ILE A 18 14.47 -0.35 10.04
N SER A 19 15.24 0.24 10.95
CA SER A 19 15.73 1.59 10.78
C SER A 19 16.65 1.65 9.55
N THR A 20 16.61 2.77 8.85
CA THR A 20 17.49 3.06 7.70
C THR A 20 18.98 2.82 8.01
N GLU A 21 19.39 3.02 9.27
CA GLU A 21 20.75 2.76 9.76
C GLU A 21 21.12 1.27 9.79
N GLN A 22 20.18 0.38 10.08
CA GLN A 22 20.43 -1.06 10.09
C GLN A 22 20.56 -1.63 8.67
N LEU A 23 19.82 -1.08 7.70
CA LEU A 23 19.97 -1.47 6.29
C LEU A 23 21.27 -0.97 5.67
N ALA A 24 21.72 0.23 6.03
CA ALA A 24 23.01 0.75 5.58
C ALA A 24 24.19 -0.15 5.99
N LYS A 25 24.09 -0.86 7.13
CA LYS A 25 25.10 -1.84 7.57
C LYS A 25 25.07 -3.15 6.79
N VAL A 26 23.92 -3.56 6.28
CA VAL A 26 23.78 -4.79 5.47
C VAL A 26 24.24 -4.56 4.03
N TYR A 27 24.08 -3.34 3.53
CA TYR A 27 24.44 -2.96 2.17
C TYR A 27 25.61 -1.96 2.19
N GLU A 28 26.81 -2.44 2.52
CA GLU A 28 28.05 -1.63 2.48
C GLU A 28 28.48 -1.18 1.07
N ASN A 29 27.63 -1.34 0.05
CA ASN A 29 27.97 -1.06 -1.33
C ASN A 29 26.78 -0.44 -2.03
N LYS A 30 26.96 0.80 -2.54
CA LYS A 30 26.03 1.70 -3.27
C LYS A 30 25.45 1.11 -4.55
N SER A 31 25.04 -0.14 -4.47
CA SER A 31 24.43 -0.94 -5.52
C SER A 31 23.06 -0.40 -5.84
N SER A 32 22.55 -0.73 -7.03
CA SER A 32 21.17 -0.46 -7.40
C SER A 32 20.18 -1.03 -6.37
N GLY A 33 20.50 -2.18 -5.77
CA GLY A 33 19.72 -2.80 -4.70
C GLY A 33 19.61 -1.91 -3.47
N GLU A 34 20.72 -1.42 -2.91
CA GLU A 34 20.70 -0.53 -1.74
C GLU A 34 19.82 0.71 -1.98
N ARG A 35 19.94 1.33 -3.16
CA ARG A 35 19.15 2.52 -3.51
C ARG A 35 17.64 2.24 -3.52
N VAL A 36 17.24 1.08 -4.00
CA VAL A 36 15.84 0.67 -4.05
C VAL A 36 15.29 0.46 -2.63
N LEU A 37 16.08 -0.13 -1.74
CA LEU A 37 15.69 -0.35 -0.34
C LEU A 37 15.53 0.96 0.42
N VAL A 38 16.55 1.81 0.34
CA VAL A 38 16.53 3.14 0.97
C VAL A 38 15.36 3.96 0.42
N TYR A 39 15.08 3.86 -0.89
CA TYR A 39 13.93 4.53 -1.48
C TYR A 39 12.60 4.01 -0.90
N ALA A 40 12.39 2.68 -0.90
CA ALA A 40 11.17 2.08 -0.37
C ALA A 40 10.93 2.45 1.10
N LEU A 41 11.97 2.38 1.94
CA LEU A 41 11.90 2.82 3.33
C LEU A 41 11.61 4.31 3.45
N SER A 42 12.30 5.16 2.70
CA SER A 42 12.07 6.60 2.76
C SER A 42 10.63 6.97 2.41
N GLU A 43 10.02 6.27 1.45
CA GLU A 43 8.61 6.43 1.12
C GLU A 43 7.67 5.93 2.23
N CYS A 44 8.07 4.88 2.95
CA CYS A 44 7.33 4.34 4.09
C CYS A 44 7.44 5.19 5.36
N GLU A 45 8.58 5.83 5.62
CA GLU A 45 8.84 6.58 6.86
C GLU A 45 8.49 8.08 6.74
N ARG A 46 8.61 8.69 5.55
CA ARG A 46 8.34 10.14 5.38
C ARG A 46 6.96 10.57 5.87
N ASN A 47 6.71 11.81 6.27
CA ASN A 47 5.34 12.18 6.65
C ASN A 47 4.34 12.08 5.47
N PRO A 48 3.06 11.72 5.74
CA PRO A 48 2.02 11.82 4.73
C PRO A 48 1.85 13.28 4.27
N SER A 49 1.37 13.47 3.04
CA SER A 49 0.92 14.79 2.58
C SER A 49 -0.23 15.30 3.45
N ILE A 50 -0.33 16.62 3.59
CA ILE A 50 -1.36 17.28 4.41
C ILE A 50 -2.75 16.75 4.06
N GLY A 51 -3.50 16.35 5.09
CA GLY A 51 -4.87 15.84 4.94
C GLY A 51 -4.98 14.43 4.35
N LYS A 52 -3.85 13.72 4.17
CA LYS A 52 -3.80 12.31 3.80
C LYS A 52 -3.26 11.48 4.95
N THR A 53 -3.57 10.19 4.93
CA THR A 53 -2.98 9.17 5.78
C THR A 53 -2.32 8.14 4.89
N LYS A 54 -1.28 7.49 5.38
CA LYS A 54 -0.59 6.42 4.69
C LYS A 54 -0.22 5.30 5.65
N ARG A 55 0.05 4.12 5.10
CA ARG A 55 0.59 2.97 5.83
C ARG A 55 1.36 2.10 4.86
N CYS A 56 2.55 1.66 5.25
CA CYS A 56 3.20 0.55 4.58
C CYS A 56 2.81 -0.75 5.28
N VAL A 57 2.45 -1.77 4.50
CA VAL A 57 1.94 -3.05 4.99
C VAL A 57 2.63 -4.21 4.30
N GLY A 58 2.83 -5.30 5.05
CA GLY A 58 3.50 -6.52 4.57
C GLY A 58 2.55 -7.60 4.09
N SER A 59 1.23 -7.38 4.17
CA SER A 59 0.21 -8.36 3.83
C SER A 59 -1.02 -7.71 3.19
N ILE A 60 -1.83 -8.54 2.52
CA ILE A 60 -3.14 -8.11 1.97
C ILE A 60 -4.16 -7.93 3.11
N GLU A 61 -4.03 -8.66 4.22
CA GLU A 61 -4.92 -8.52 5.38
C GLU A 61 -4.77 -7.11 5.99
N ASP A 62 -3.53 -6.68 6.23
CA ASP A 62 -3.23 -5.33 6.70
C ASP A 62 -3.66 -4.24 5.69
N MET A 63 -3.61 -4.55 4.40
CA MET A 63 -4.12 -3.67 3.33
C MET A 63 -5.64 -3.47 3.47
N ILE A 64 -6.37 -4.57 3.69
CA ILE A 64 -7.82 -4.55 3.89
C ILE A 64 -8.16 -3.80 5.18
N ASP A 65 -7.45 -4.05 6.27
CA ASP A 65 -7.64 -3.37 7.55
C ASP A 65 -7.44 -1.86 7.41
N PHE A 66 -6.37 -1.44 6.71
CA PHE A 66 -6.17 -0.02 6.41
C PHE A 66 -7.30 0.55 5.54
N ALA A 67 -7.70 -0.14 4.47
CA ALA A 67 -8.75 0.33 3.58
C ALA A 67 -10.10 0.48 4.31
N VAL A 68 -10.50 -0.51 5.11
CA VAL A 68 -11.73 -0.49 5.91
C VAL A 68 -11.67 0.58 7.00
N SER A 69 -10.52 0.80 7.64
CA SER A 69 -10.37 1.88 8.63
C SER A 69 -10.62 3.28 8.03
N VAL A 70 -10.40 3.44 6.73
CA VAL A 70 -10.52 4.72 6.02
C VAL A 70 -11.87 4.88 5.31
N LEU A 71 -12.35 3.83 4.67
CA LEU A 71 -13.52 3.85 3.77
C LEU A 71 -14.78 3.25 4.42
N GLY A 72 -14.63 2.53 5.52
CA GLY A 72 -15.67 1.68 6.10
C GLY A 72 -15.74 0.31 5.43
N HIS A 73 -16.59 -0.56 5.97
CA HIS A 73 -16.72 -1.96 5.57
C HIS A 73 -17.32 -2.17 4.17
N ASN A 74 -18.02 -1.16 3.63
CA ASN A 74 -18.63 -1.24 2.29
C ASN A 74 -17.68 -0.68 1.21
N ALA A 75 -16.50 -1.29 1.10
CA ALA A 75 -15.49 -0.93 0.11
C ALA A 75 -15.50 -1.91 -1.08
N THR A 76 -15.29 -1.40 -2.29
CA THR A 76 -15.08 -2.22 -3.49
C THR A 76 -13.62 -2.20 -3.88
N VAL A 77 -12.99 -3.37 -3.94
CA VAL A 77 -11.60 -3.53 -4.36
C VAL A 77 -11.50 -3.54 -5.88
N ARG A 78 -10.49 -2.85 -6.41
CA ARG A 78 -10.16 -2.85 -7.84
C ARG A 78 -8.66 -2.96 -8.00
N THR A 79 -8.24 -3.83 -8.92
CA THR A 79 -6.85 -4.02 -9.30
C THR A 79 -6.66 -3.52 -10.74
N MET A 80 -5.46 -3.05 -11.06
CA MET A 80 -5.06 -2.74 -12.42
C MET A 80 -4.10 -3.81 -12.91
N GLU A 81 -4.30 -4.28 -14.14
CA GLU A 81 -3.43 -5.28 -14.76
C GLU A 81 -2.29 -4.59 -15.53
N ASN A 82 -1.05 -4.84 -15.07
CA ASN A 82 0.21 -4.67 -15.80
C ASN A 82 0.58 -3.24 -16.30
N ILE A 83 1.87 -2.94 -16.32
CA ILE A 83 2.49 -1.77 -16.96
C ILE A 83 2.62 -1.89 -18.50
N ASN A 84 1.86 -2.79 -19.14
CA ASN A 84 1.96 -3.03 -20.57
C ASN A 84 1.50 -1.79 -21.34
N GLY A 85 2.36 -1.27 -22.23
CA GLY A 85 2.14 0.03 -22.87
C GLY A 85 2.69 1.23 -22.08
N SER A 86 3.39 1.03 -20.95
CA SER A 86 4.15 2.11 -20.31
C SER A 86 5.20 2.68 -21.26
N ASN A 87 5.35 4.00 -21.27
CA ASN A 87 6.21 4.75 -22.21
C ASN A 87 5.78 4.66 -23.69
N TRP A 88 4.56 4.20 -23.98
CA TRP A 88 3.97 4.21 -25.32
C TRP A 88 2.73 5.10 -25.37
N ASN A 89 2.39 5.56 -26.57
CA ASN A 89 1.12 6.21 -26.80
C ASN A 89 0.01 5.15 -26.84
N VAL A 90 -0.91 5.23 -25.89
CA VAL A 90 -2.08 4.34 -25.81
C VAL A 90 -3.36 5.14 -26.04
N MET A 91 -4.29 4.58 -26.81
CA MET A 91 -5.63 5.16 -26.98
C MET A 91 -6.53 4.65 -25.86
N ILE A 92 -7.01 5.54 -25.00
CA ILE A 92 -8.01 5.19 -23.99
C ILE A 92 -9.38 5.09 -24.66
N GLY A 93 -10.03 3.94 -24.52
CA GLY A 93 -11.39 3.69 -25.03
C GLY A 93 -12.47 4.44 -24.24
N LYS A 94 -13.73 4.04 -24.44
CA LYS A 94 -14.86 4.58 -23.67
C LYS A 94 -14.76 4.13 -22.20
N VAL A 95 -14.71 5.10 -21.29
CA VAL A 95 -14.68 4.85 -19.83
C VAL A 95 -16.02 5.22 -19.18
N LYS A 96 -16.35 4.56 -18.06
CA LYS A 96 -17.54 4.82 -17.24
C LYS A 96 -17.13 5.32 -15.85
N GLY A 97 -17.68 6.47 -15.44
CA GLY A 97 -17.51 6.96 -14.08
C GLY A 97 -18.23 6.07 -13.07
N ILE A 98 -17.55 5.71 -11.99
CA ILE A 98 -18.17 5.06 -10.82
C ILE A 98 -18.95 6.11 -10.02
N ASN A 99 -20.03 5.70 -9.33
CA ASN A 99 -20.85 6.59 -8.50
C ASN A 99 -21.35 7.81 -9.30
N ASP A 100 -21.83 7.56 -10.53
CA ASP A 100 -22.25 8.58 -11.49
C ASP A 100 -21.17 9.63 -11.81
N GLY A 101 -19.89 9.28 -11.66
CA GLY A 101 -18.76 10.20 -11.84
C GLY A 101 -18.62 11.24 -10.74
N LYS A 102 -19.34 11.10 -9.62
CA LYS A 102 -19.22 11.97 -8.46
C LYS A 102 -17.84 11.81 -7.80
N VAL A 103 -17.39 12.89 -7.18
CA VAL A 103 -16.16 12.86 -6.37
C VAL A 103 -16.38 11.90 -5.20
N THR A 104 -15.42 11.01 -4.99
CA THR A 104 -15.39 10.04 -3.91
C THR A 104 -14.06 10.08 -3.18
N LYS A 105 -14.00 9.35 -2.06
CA LYS A 105 -12.78 9.00 -1.33
C LYS A 105 -12.32 7.62 -1.77
N SER A 106 -11.02 7.39 -1.88
CA SER A 106 -10.46 6.07 -2.11
C SER A 106 -9.19 5.85 -1.29
N VAL A 107 -8.75 4.60 -1.27
CA VAL A 107 -7.41 4.19 -0.83
C VAL A 107 -6.71 3.64 -2.06
N SER A 108 -5.46 4.04 -2.27
CA SER A 108 -4.59 3.49 -3.30
C SER A 108 -3.45 2.75 -2.62
N CYS A 109 -3.19 1.52 -3.06
CA CYS A 109 -2.08 0.71 -2.58
C CYS A 109 -1.18 0.34 -3.77
N HIS A 110 0.10 0.54 -3.58
CA HIS A 110 1.12 0.32 -4.60
C HIS A 110 2.12 -0.71 -4.09
N GLU A 111 2.42 -1.70 -4.91
CA GLU A 111 3.56 -2.57 -4.66
C GLU A 111 4.85 -1.74 -4.70
N SER A 112 5.65 -1.84 -3.64
CA SER A 112 6.96 -1.21 -3.55
C SER A 112 8.01 -2.25 -3.88
N LEU A 113 9.01 -1.87 -4.68
CA LEU A 113 10.13 -2.76 -4.97
C LEU A 113 10.95 -2.96 -3.70
N TYR A 114 10.79 -4.11 -3.04
CA TYR A 114 11.43 -4.47 -1.79
C TYR A 114 11.67 -5.99 -1.73
N PRO A 115 12.67 -6.52 -1.00
CA PRO A 115 13.01 -7.96 -0.99
C PRO A 115 11.91 -8.85 -0.42
N TYR A 116 10.99 -8.25 0.32
CA TYR A 116 9.81 -8.88 0.88
C TYR A 116 8.58 -8.09 0.44
N LEU A 117 7.40 -8.71 0.57
CA LEU A 117 6.14 -8.08 0.23
C LEU A 117 5.98 -6.77 1.00
N LEU A 118 5.82 -5.68 0.26
CA LEU A 118 5.63 -4.35 0.83
C LEU A 118 4.68 -3.56 -0.06
N HIS A 119 3.54 -3.18 0.52
CA HIS A 119 2.60 -2.28 -0.12
C HIS A 119 2.61 -0.94 0.57
N TYR A 120 2.82 0.12 -0.21
CA TYR A 120 2.59 1.49 0.21
C TYR A 120 1.13 1.86 -0.08
N CYS A 121 0.35 2.06 0.97
CA CYS A 121 -1.03 2.48 0.89
C CYS A 121 -1.20 3.93 1.33
N ASN A 122 -2.06 4.70 0.63
CA ASN A 122 -2.41 6.05 1.03
C ASN A 122 -3.86 6.40 0.73
N THR A 123 -4.35 7.45 1.39
CA THR A 123 -5.70 7.97 1.16
C THR A 123 -5.74 9.01 0.07
N VAL A 124 -6.77 8.92 -0.76
CA VAL A 124 -7.05 9.86 -1.85
C VAL A 124 -8.43 10.49 -1.55
N PRO A 125 -8.47 11.64 -0.86
CA PRO A 125 -9.71 12.16 -0.28
C PRO A 125 -10.67 12.78 -1.30
N LYS A 126 -10.18 13.19 -2.48
CA LYS A 126 -10.98 13.77 -3.56
C LYS A 126 -10.52 13.21 -4.89
N VAL A 127 -11.25 12.22 -5.41
CA VAL A 127 -10.96 11.58 -6.70
C VAL A 127 -12.24 11.21 -7.44
N ARG A 128 -12.17 11.14 -8.77
CA ARG A 128 -13.20 10.49 -9.60
C ARG A 128 -12.59 9.21 -10.15
N VAL A 129 -13.30 8.10 -10.00
CA VAL A 129 -12.82 6.78 -10.44
C VAL A 129 -13.59 6.37 -11.68
N TYR A 130 -12.86 5.79 -12.64
CA TYR A 130 -13.38 5.32 -13.92
C TYR A 130 -13.03 3.85 -14.11
N VAL A 131 -13.88 3.13 -14.84
CA VAL A 131 -13.70 1.74 -15.27
C VAL A 131 -14.01 1.58 -16.76
#